data_AF-A0A1W9KRB3-F1
#
_entry.id   AF-A0A1W9KRB3-F1
#
_cell.length_a   1.000
_cell.length_b   1.000
_cell.length_c   1.000
_cell.angle_alpha   90.00
_cell.angle_beta   90.00
_cell.angle_gamma   90.00
#
_symmetry.space_group_name_H-M   'P 1'
#
loop_
_entity.id
_entity.type
_entity.pdbx_description
1 polymer ?
#
loop_
_entity_poly.entity_id
_entity_poly.type
_entity_poly.pdbx_seq_one_letter_code
_entity_poly.pdbx_strand_id
1 'polypeptide(L)'
;MNKSLTPNLAEAEKFLSMLAPDGNCTLQTFDDNKLRAAENKKNHRYGPLAKIFQGLPGQHLESLINLQQQGAGVFVMVNAGNGLGRSNANVVKVRAHVLDLDGAPIDPVLAAELQPHILVESSTDKWHAYWLVESCPLDKFKERQHALADRFHGDRSVCDLARVMRLPGFYHLKGEPFQTRLVNPSI
;
A
#
# COMPACT_ATOMS: atom_id res chain seq x y z
N MET A 1 14.34 -2.16 -26.67
CA MET A 1 12.88 -2.37 -26.53
C MET A 1 12.57 -2.33 -25.04
N ASN A 2 11.94 -1.26 -24.54
CA ASN A 2 11.49 -1.26 -23.15
C ASN A 2 10.37 -2.29 -23.02
N LYS A 3 10.62 -3.35 -22.24
CA LYS A 3 9.61 -4.38 -21.95
C LYS A 3 8.47 -3.68 -21.21
N SER A 4 7.27 -3.69 -21.81
CA SER A 4 6.08 -3.15 -21.15
C SER A 4 5.80 -3.98 -19.90
N LEU A 5 5.73 -3.32 -18.74
CA LEU A 5 5.44 -3.96 -17.45
C LEU A 5 3.92 -4.03 -17.27
N THR A 6 3.33 -5.17 -17.60
CA THR A 6 1.89 -5.41 -17.47
C THR A 6 1.54 -5.81 -16.02
N PRO A 7 0.72 -5.03 -15.30
CA PRO A 7 0.30 -5.38 -13.95
C PRO A 7 -0.66 -6.58 -13.92
N ASN A 8 -0.71 -7.29 -12.79
CA ASN A 8 -1.63 -8.40 -12.53
C ASN A 8 -2.90 -7.85 -11.88
N LEU A 9 -3.89 -7.52 -12.71
CA LEU A 9 -5.13 -6.88 -12.26
C LEU A 9 -5.98 -7.81 -11.38
N ALA A 10 -6.00 -9.11 -11.67
CA ALA A 10 -6.74 -10.08 -10.85
C ALA A 10 -6.22 -10.12 -9.40
N GLU A 11 -4.91 -9.93 -9.22
CA GLU A 11 -4.31 -9.89 -7.90
C GLU A 11 -4.56 -8.58 -7.16
N ALA A 12 -4.55 -7.45 -7.89
CA ALA A 12 -4.97 -6.17 -7.35
C ALA A 12 -6.44 -6.22 -6.88
N GLU A 13 -7.33 -6.79 -7.69
CA GLU A 13 -8.74 -7.00 -7.36
C GLU A 13 -8.92 -7.94 -6.15
N LYS A 14 -8.15 -9.03 -6.08
CA LYS A 14 -8.15 -9.93 -4.92
C LYS A 14 -7.73 -9.19 -3.64
N PHE A 15 -6.65 -8.41 -3.68
CA PHE A 15 -6.21 -7.63 -2.51
C PHE A 15 -7.28 -6.62 -2.08
N LEU A 16 -7.84 -5.87 -3.04
CA LEU A 16 -8.81 -4.81 -2.76
C LEU A 16 -10.14 -5.38 -2.25
N SER A 17 -10.59 -6.54 -2.73
CA SER A 17 -11.80 -7.17 -2.21
C SER A 17 -11.65 -7.68 -0.78
N MET A 18 -10.44 -8.11 -0.37
CA MET A 18 -10.16 -8.46 1.02
C MET A 18 -10.06 -7.22 1.93
N LEU A 19 -9.38 -6.17 1.48
CA LEU A 19 -9.15 -4.96 2.28
C LEU A 19 -10.38 -4.04 2.35
N ALA A 20 -11.08 -3.87 1.23
CA ALA A 20 -12.16 -2.92 1.02
C ALA A 20 -13.37 -3.61 0.35
N PRO A 21 -14.06 -4.52 1.06
CA PRO A 21 -15.19 -5.27 0.50
C PRO A 21 -16.39 -4.39 0.11
N ASP A 22 -16.45 -3.14 0.60
CA ASP A 22 -17.40 -2.10 0.18
C ASP A 22 -17.02 -1.43 -1.16
N GLY A 23 -15.91 -1.84 -1.77
CA GLY A 23 -15.41 -1.37 -3.06
C GLY A 23 -14.78 0.03 -3.04
N ASN A 24 -15.10 0.88 -2.07
CA ASN A 24 -14.60 2.26 -2.02
C ASN A 24 -13.13 2.31 -1.60
N CYS A 25 -12.28 2.82 -2.48
CA CYS A 25 -10.85 2.96 -2.22
C CYS A 25 -10.38 4.39 -2.46
N THR A 26 -9.37 4.80 -1.70
CA THR A 26 -8.51 5.92 -2.06
C THR A 26 -7.21 5.34 -2.60
N LEU A 27 -6.97 5.51 -3.89
CA LEU A 27 -5.72 5.09 -4.53
C LEU A 27 -4.82 6.30 -4.71
N GLN A 28 -3.52 6.06 -4.64
CA GLN A 28 -2.53 7.11 -4.83
C GLN A 28 -1.38 6.59 -5.68
N THR A 29 -0.86 7.47 -6.53
CA THR A 29 0.38 7.22 -7.23
C THR A 29 1.47 8.18 -6.76
N PHE A 30 2.71 7.71 -6.81
CA PHE A 30 3.90 8.54 -6.59
C PHE A 30 4.92 8.26 -7.69
N ASP A 31 5.80 9.23 -7.94
CA ASP A 31 6.93 9.03 -8.82
C ASP A 31 7.98 8.13 -8.13
N ASP A 32 8.17 6.92 -8.64
CA ASP A 32 9.14 5.98 -8.09
C ASP A 32 10.58 6.27 -8.54
N ASN A 33 10.77 7.16 -9.53
CA ASN A 33 12.09 7.68 -9.85
C ASN A 33 12.48 8.73 -8.81
N LYS A 34 13.29 8.33 -7.82
CA LYS A 34 13.75 9.20 -6.72
C LYS A 34 14.41 10.49 -7.21
N LEU A 35 15.20 10.44 -8.29
CA LEU A 35 15.90 11.61 -8.82
C LEU A 35 14.90 12.62 -9.42
N ARG A 36 14.00 12.15 -10.28
CA ARG A 36 12.94 12.98 -10.88
C ARG A 36 11.99 13.54 -9.83
N ALA A 37 11.60 12.72 -8.84
CA ALA A 37 10.78 13.15 -7.71
C ALA A 37 11.48 14.25 -6.89
N ALA A 38 12.77 14.07 -6.58
CA ALA A 38 13.56 15.05 -5.84
C ALA A 38 13.76 16.35 -6.62
N GLU A 39 14.01 16.26 -7.93
CA GLU A 39 14.14 17.41 -8.82
C GLU A 39 12.84 18.22 -8.91
N ASN A 40 11.70 17.55 -9.12
CA ASN A 40 10.38 18.21 -9.13
C ASN A 40 10.13 18.95 -7.81
N LYS A 41 10.41 18.29 -6.67
CA LYS A 41 10.27 18.90 -5.34
C LYS A 41 11.19 20.12 -5.17
N LYS A 42 12.47 20.00 -5.54
CA LYS A 42 13.46 21.10 -5.46
C LYS A 42 13.00 22.32 -6.26
N ASN A 43 12.40 22.08 -7.42
CA ASN A 43 11.94 23.13 -8.32
C ASN A 43 10.50 23.59 -8.05
N HIS A 44 9.88 23.17 -6.93
CA HIS A 44 8.48 23.45 -6.60
C HIS A 44 7.49 23.09 -7.74
N ARG A 45 7.85 22.09 -8.55
CA ARG A 45 7.03 21.60 -9.66
C ARG A 45 6.06 20.55 -9.13
N TYR A 46 4.85 20.60 -9.66
CA TYR A 46 3.88 19.53 -9.46
C TYR A 46 4.44 18.22 -10.02
N GLY A 47 4.44 17.15 -9.21
CA GLY A 47 4.83 15.83 -9.65
C GLY A 47 3.74 15.26 -10.57
N PRO A 48 3.96 15.14 -11.90
CA PRO A 48 2.90 14.74 -12.83
C PRO A 48 2.36 13.34 -12.55
N LEU A 49 3.14 12.50 -11.87
CA LEU A 49 2.80 11.14 -11.47
C LEU A 49 2.18 11.04 -10.08
N ALA A 50 2.05 12.15 -9.34
CA ALA A 50 1.43 12.18 -8.02
C ALA A 50 -0.07 12.48 -8.14
N LYS A 51 -0.89 11.42 -8.22
CA LYS A 51 -2.34 11.50 -8.40
C LYS A 51 -3.08 10.80 -7.27
N ILE A 52 -4.27 11.28 -6.95
CA ILE A 52 -5.21 10.66 -6.00
C ILE A 52 -6.46 10.28 -6.78
N PHE A 53 -6.93 9.05 -6.59
CA PHE A 53 -8.14 8.51 -7.19
C PHE A 53 -9.10 8.05 -6.08
N GLN A 54 -10.39 8.26 -6.28
CA GLN A 54 -11.44 7.97 -5.31
C GLN A 54 -12.53 7.13 -5.96
N GLY A 55 -13.13 6.22 -5.18
CA GLY A 55 -14.25 5.39 -5.62
C GLY A 55 -13.81 3.97 -5.95
N LEU A 56 -14.45 3.37 -6.96
CA LEU A 56 -14.26 1.96 -7.29
C LEU A 56 -12.94 1.76 -8.07
N PRO A 57 -12.11 0.76 -7.72
CA PRO A 57 -10.84 0.50 -8.40
C PRO A 57 -10.96 0.35 -9.91
N GLY A 58 -12.01 -0.35 -10.37
CA GLY A 58 -12.29 -0.59 -11.80
C GLY A 58 -12.37 0.69 -12.64
N GLN A 59 -12.79 1.81 -12.05
CA GLN A 59 -12.92 3.10 -12.75
C GLN A 59 -11.57 3.72 -13.09
N HIS A 60 -10.50 3.30 -12.41
CA HIS A 60 -9.19 3.96 -12.48
C HIS A 60 -8.10 3.09 -13.09
N LEU A 61 -8.38 1.82 -13.41
CA LEU A 61 -7.37 0.84 -13.84
C LEU A 61 -6.52 1.31 -15.01
N GLU A 62 -7.14 1.83 -16.08
CA GLU A 62 -6.41 2.33 -17.25
C GLU A 62 -5.45 3.49 -16.88
N SER A 63 -5.93 4.43 -16.07
CA SER A 63 -5.10 5.55 -15.59
C SER A 63 -3.93 5.06 -14.74
N LEU A 64 -4.15 4.07 -13.88
CA LEU A 64 -3.10 3.49 -13.03
C LEU A 64 -2.06 2.73 -13.86
N ILE A 65 -2.48 1.97 -14.87
CA ILE A 65 -1.59 1.27 -15.82
C ILE A 65 -0.71 2.30 -16.55
N ASN A 66 -1.33 3.35 -17.10
CA ASN A 66 -0.62 4.39 -17.84
C ASN A 66 0.37 5.16 -16.96
N LEU A 67 0.03 5.42 -15.69
CA LEU A 67 0.94 6.05 -14.74
C LEU A 67 2.10 5.13 -14.36
N GLN A 68 1.85 3.84 -14.13
CA GLN A 68 2.91 2.86 -13.88
C GLN A 68 3.90 2.81 -15.04
N GLN A 69 3.42 2.79 -16.28
CA GLN A 69 4.28 2.80 -17.47
C GLN A 69 5.19 4.04 -17.55
N GLN A 70 4.79 5.15 -16.93
CA GLN A 70 5.60 6.38 -16.82
C GLN A 70 6.58 6.37 -15.63
N GLY A 71 6.59 5.30 -14.85
CA GLY A 71 7.42 5.16 -13.65
C GLY A 71 6.72 5.52 -12.35
N ALA A 72 5.39 5.49 -12.30
CA ALA A 72 4.65 5.69 -11.06
C ALA A 72 4.55 4.40 -10.26
N GLY A 73 4.77 4.49 -8.95
CA GLY A 73 4.33 3.50 -8.00
C GLY A 73 2.82 3.63 -7.73
N VAL A 74 2.11 2.51 -7.62
CA VAL A 74 0.67 2.48 -7.31
C VAL A 74 0.43 1.99 -5.87
N PHE A 75 -0.43 2.70 -5.15
CA PHE A 75 -0.68 2.51 -3.74
C PHE A 75 -2.17 2.65 -3.42
N VAL A 76 -2.56 2.12 -2.26
CA VAL A 76 -3.90 2.20 -1.69
C VAL A 76 -3.83 2.66 -0.24
N MET A 77 -4.72 3.58 0.13
CA MET A 77 -4.90 3.97 1.53
C MET A 77 -5.54 2.80 2.27
N VAL A 78 -4.88 2.32 3.31
CA VAL A 78 -5.29 1.09 4.01
C VAL A 78 -6.67 1.27 4.64
N ASN A 79 -6.86 2.38 5.34
CA ASN A 79 -8.09 2.71 6.04
C ASN A 79 -9.12 3.40 5.14
N ALA A 80 -10.39 3.28 5.48
CA ALA A 80 -11.47 3.84 4.67
C ALA A 80 -11.50 5.36 4.78
N GLY A 81 -11.52 6.04 3.64
CA GLY A 81 -11.67 7.49 3.54
C GLY A 81 -13.12 7.92 3.28
N ASN A 82 -13.39 9.21 3.49
CA ASN A 82 -14.66 9.85 3.13
C ASN A 82 -14.80 10.18 1.62
N GLY A 83 -13.84 9.75 0.79
CA GLY A 83 -13.86 10.01 -0.66
C GLY A 83 -13.43 11.43 -1.08
N LEU A 84 -13.05 12.31 -0.14
CA LEU A 84 -12.72 13.72 -0.43
C LEU A 84 -11.21 14.00 -0.55
N GLY A 85 -10.38 12.96 -0.62
CA GLY A 85 -8.93 13.09 -0.69
C GLY A 85 -8.19 12.09 0.20
N ARG A 86 -6.92 12.38 0.46
CA ARG A 86 -6.08 11.58 1.35
C ARG A 86 -5.42 12.46 2.41
N SER A 87 -5.91 12.38 3.63
CA SER A 87 -5.32 12.92 4.84
C SER A 87 -5.89 12.17 6.05
N ASN A 88 -5.26 12.29 7.22
CA ASN A 88 -5.81 11.66 8.44
C ASN A 88 -7.24 12.14 8.75
N ALA A 89 -7.56 13.40 8.44
CA ALA A 89 -8.89 13.97 8.62
C ALA A 89 -9.93 13.40 7.64
N ASN A 90 -9.49 12.78 6.53
CA ASN A 90 -10.38 12.10 5.59
C ASN A 90 -10.75 10.68 6.05
N VAL A 91 -10.05 10.10 7.02
CA VAL A 91 -10.25 8.69 7.42
C VAL A 91 -11.46 8.57 8.34
N VAL A 92 -12.37 7.66 7.98
CA VAL A 92 -13.63 7.42 8.71
C VAL A 92 -13.69 6.07 9.40
N LYS A 93 -12.86 5.11 9.00
CA LYS A 93 -12.84 3.76 9.60
C LYS A 93 -11.47 3.09 9.41
N VAL A 94 -10.96 2.45 10.46
CA VAL A 94 -9.81 1.55 10.36
C VAL A 94 -10.25 0.23 9.73
N ARG A 95 -9.55 -0.21 8.66
CA ARG A 95 -9.80 -1.49 7.98
C ARG A 95 -8.82 -2.57 8.44
N ALA A 96 -7.57 -2.19 8.69
CA ALA A 96 -6.53 -3.13 9.09
C ALA A 96 -5.46 -2.46 9.94
N HIS A 97 -4.90 -3.21 10.88
CA HIS A 97 -3.56 -2.94 11.37
C HIS A 97 -2.55 -3.44 10.34
N VAL A 98 -1.53 -2.64 10.04
CA VAL A 98 -0.57 -2.95 8.99
C VAL A 98 0.86 -2.88 9.52
N LEU A 99 1.67 -3.87 9.17
CA LEU A 99 3.08 -3.92 9.49
C LEU A 99 3.87 -3.81 8.19
N ASP A 100 4.84 -2.91 8.14
CA ASP A 100 5.92 -2.96 7.15
C ASP A 100 7.17 -3.46 7.87
N LEU A 101 7.72 -4.59 7.44
CA LEU A 101 8.90 -5.16 8.08
C LEU A 101 10.18 -4.39 7.76
N ASP A 102 10.21 -3.60 6.68
CA ASP A 102 11.40 -2.86 6.21
C ASP A 102 12.72 -3.67 6.26
N GLY A 103 12.66 -4.96 5.95
CA GLY A 103 13.81 -5.88 5.95
C GLY A 103 13.98 -6.73 7.21
N ALA A 104 13.14 -6.56 8.24
CA ALA A 104 13.01 -7.54 9.31
C ALA A 104 12.48 -8.88 8.78
N PRO A 105 12.87 -10.02 9.39
CA PRO A 105 12.48 -11.35 8.93
C PRO A 105 10.97 -11.57 9.07
N ILE A 106 10.40 -12.32 8.14
CA ILE A 106 8.97 -12.64 8.11
C ILE A 106 8.60 -13.77 9.07
N ASP A 107 9.54 -14.67 9.38
CA ASP A 107 9.28 -15.89 10.16
C ASP A 107 8.60 -15.64 11.51
N PRO A 108 8.99 -14.62 12.32
CA PRO A 108 8.29 -14.31 13.56
C PRO A 108 6.81 -13.92 13.37
N VAL A 109 6.47 -13.30 12.23
CA VAL A 109 5.08 -12.93 11.90
C VAL A 109 4.28 -14.18 11.52
N LEU A 110 4.88 -15.10 10.75
CA LEU A 110 4.23 -16.36 10.36
C LEU A 110 4.04 -17.33 11.53
N ALA A 111 4.97 -17.30 12.49
CA ALA A 111 4.93 -18.09 13.71
C ALA A 111 4.05 -17.46 14.82
N ALA A 112 3.51 -16.26 14.61
CA ALA A 112 2.66 -15.61 15.59
C ALA A 112 1.32 -16.34 15.74
N GLU A 113 0.82 -16.42 16.98
CA GLU A 113 -0.49 -17.03 17.29
C GLU A 113 -1.62 -16.39 16.47
N LEU A 114 -1.61 -15.06 16.36
CA LEU A 114 -2.50 -14.34 15.46
C LEU A 114 -1.78 -14.04 14.14
N GLN A 115 -1.97 -14.92 13.17
CA GLN A 115 -1.45 -14.73 11.82
C GLN A 115 -2.14 -13.56 11.08
N PRO A 116 -1.43 -12.87 10.18
CA PRO A 116 -2.04 -11.84 9.35
C PRO A 116 -3.04 -12.45 8.36
N HIS A 117 -4.09 -11.69 8.05
CA HIS A 117 -5.11 -12.09 7.08
C HIS A 117 -4.64 -11.89 5.63
N ILE A 118 -3.75 -10.91 5.42
CA ILE A 118 -3.16 -10.62 4.12
C ILE A 118 -1.65 -10.48 4.31
N LEU A 119 -0.90 -11.13 3.42
CA LEU A 119 0.53 -11.01 3.33
C LEU A 119 0.92 -10.52 1.93
N VAL A 120 1.81 -9.55 1.87
CA VAL A 120 2.28 -8.94 0.63
C VAL A 120 3.80 -8.93 0.64
N GLU A 121 4.42 -9.44 -0.41
CA GLU A 121 5.83 -9.13 -0.69
C GLU A 121 5.88 -7.87 -1.55
N SER A 122 6.36 -6.78 -0.97
CA SER A 122 6.32 -5.46 -1.58
C SER A 122 7.47 -5.21 -2.55
N SER A 123 8.62 -5.81 -2.25
CA SER A 123 9.80 -6.01 -3.09
C SER A 123 10.54 -7.25 -2.60
N THR A 124 11.56 -7.72 -3.31
CA THR A 124 12.39 -8.87 -2.89
C THR A 124 12.73 -8.83 -1.40
N ASP A 125 12.28 -9.86 -0.67
CA ASP A 125 12.50 -10.06 0.77
C ASP A 125 11.97 -8.92 1.69
N LYS A 126 11.08 -8.06 1.18
CA LYS A 126 10.38 -7.03 1.95
C LYS A 126 8.89 -7.31 2.00
N TRP A 127 8.34 -7.24 3.21
CA TRP A 127 7.01 -7.77 3.48
C TRP A 127 6.12 -6.75 4.17
N HIS A 128 4.85 -6.74 3.77
CA HIS A 128 3.77 -6.12 4.52
C HIS A 128 2.80 -7.18 5.02
N ALA A 129 2.37 -7.06 6.27
CA ALA A 129 1.38 -7.95 6.88
C ALA A 129 0.18 -7.13 7.37
N TYR A 130 -1.04 -7.63 7.12
CA TYR A 130 -2.27 -6.92 7.45
C TYR A 130 -3.16 -7.79 8.33
N TRP A 131 -3.60 -7.24 9.45
CA TRP A 131 -4.63 -7.80 10.30
C TRP A 131 -5.91 -6.99 10.10
N LEU A 132 -6.86 -7.55 9.35
CA LEU A 132 -8.17 -6.96 9.14
C LEU A 132 -8.91 -6.85 10.47
N VAL A 133 -9.63 -5.74 10.66
CA VAL A 133 -10.39 -5.46 11.88
C VAL A 133 -11.77 -4.93 11.54
N GLU A 134 -12.77 -5.35 12.31
CA GLU A 134 -14.13 -4.81 12.19
C GLU A 134 -14.26 -3.46 12.90
N SER A 135 -13.58 -3.31 14.05
CA SER A 135 -13.61 -2.11 14.87
C SER A 135 -12.24 -1.78 15.47
N CYS A 136 -11.82 -0.53 15.27
CA CYS A 136 -10.72 0.10 15.99
C CYS A 136 -10.99 1.60 16.05
N PRO A 137 -11.01 2.21 17.25
CA PRO A 137 -11.06 3.67 17.38
C PRO A 137 -9.90 4.32 16.63
N LEU A 138 -10.17 5.43 15.93
CA LEU A 138 -9.18 6.11 15.09
C LEU A 138 -7.97 6.60 15.91
N ASP A 139 -8.23 7.10 17.12
CA ASP A 139 -7.23 7.60 18.07
C ASP A 139 -6.32 6.51 18.65
N LYS A 140 -6.78 5.25 18.64
CA LYS A 140 -5.99 4.07 19.05
C LYS A 140 -5.14 3.46 17.95
N PHE A 141 -5.34 3.87 16.69
CA PHE A 141 -4.61 3.30 15.56
C PHE A 141 -3.10 3.44 15.73
N LYS A 142 -2.60 4.65 16.00
CA LYS A 142 -1.16 4.93 16.10
C LYS A 142 -0.47 4.12 17.20
N GLU A 143 -1.09 4.04 18.37
CA GLU A 143 -0.58 3.26 19.51
C GLU A 143 -0.43 1.78 19.14
N ARG A 144 -1.45 1.19 18.51
CA ARG A 144 -1.44 -0.22 18.08
C ARG A 144 -0.42 -0.48 16.98
N GLN A 145 -0.26 0.44 16.03
CA GLN A 145 0.75 0.35 14.98
C GLN A 145 2.17 0.33 15.55
N HIS A 146 2.47 1.19 16.54
CA HIS A 146 3.76 1.16 17.23
C HIS A 146 3.98 -0.16 17.97
N ALA A 147 2.98 -0.65 18.70
CA ALA A 147 3.10 -1.92 19.42
C ALA A 147 3.36 -3.10 18.46
N LEU A 148 2.73 -3.09 17.27
CA LEU A 148 2.95 -4.09 16.23
C LEU A 148 4.36 -4.01 15.64
N ALA A 149 4.82 -2.80 15.31
CA ALA A 149 6.18 -2.56 14.82
C ALA A 149 7.24 -2.95 15.86
N ASP A 150 7.06 -2.57 17.13
CA ASP A 150 7.98 -2.92 18.22
C ASP A 150 8.05 -4.43 18.45
N ARG A 151 6.92 -5.14 18.35
CA ARG A 151 6.86 -6.60 18.50
C ARG A 151 7.62 -7.36 17.42
N PHE A 152 7.58 -6.87 16.18
CA PHE A 152 8.12 -7.58 15.02
C PHE A 152 9.32 -6.87 14.37
N HIS A 153 9.89 -5.87 15.05
CA HIS A 153 10.99 -5.04 14.55
C HIS A 153 10.70 -4.36 13.20
N GLY A 154 9.44 -4.00 12.95
CA GLY A 154 9.03 -3.29 11.73
C GLY A 154 9.17 -1.77 11.81
N ASP A 155 8.74 -1.09 10.74
CA ASP A 155 8.81 0.36 10.63
C ASP A 155 7.72 1.07 11.45
N ARG A 156 8.15 1.71 12.54
CA ARG A 156 7.27 2.55 13.40
C ARG A 156 6.69 3.76 12.66
N SER A 157 7.25 4.18 11.53
CA SER A 157 6.74 5.31 10.75
C SER A 157 5.37 5.01 10.12
N VAL A 158 5.01 3.73 9.96
CA VAL A 158 3.73 3.25 9.43
C VAL A 158 2.66 3.32 10.52
N CYS A 159 2.28 4.55 10.93
CA CYS A 159 1.41 4.76 12.07
C CYS A 159 0.31 5.83 11.89
N ASP A 160 0.25 6.50 10.74
CA ASP A 160 -0.80 7.46 10.41
C ASP A 160 -2.04 6.78 9.81
N LEU A 161 -3.21 7.36 10.09
CA LEU A 161 -4.49 6.83 9.62
C LEU A 161 -4.58 6.75 8.10
N ALA A 162 -4.04 7.74 7.39
CA ALA A 162 -4.07 7.84 5.93
C ALA A 162 -2.86 7.20 5.24
N ARG A 163 -2.26 6.21 5.91
CA ARG A 163 -1.12 5.45 5.39
C ARG A 163 -1.52 4.71 4.13
N VAL A 164 -0.68 4.87 3.11
CA VAL A 164 -0.78 4.20 1.82
C VAL A 164 0.28 3.12 1.70
N MET A 165 -0.12 1.96 1.20
CA MET A 165 0.77 0.81 0.98
C MET A 165 0.73 0.41 -0.50
N ARG A 166 1.77 -0.27 -0.97
CA ARG A 166 1.84 -0.78 -2.35
C ARG A 166 0.63 -1.65 -2.65
N LEU A 167 0.01 -1.42 -3.81
CA LEU A 167 -1.08 -2.25 -4.29
C LEU A 167 -0.51 -3.49 -5.00
N PRO A 168 -0.75 -4.72 -4.50
CA PRO A 168 -0.34 -5.94 -5.19
C PRO A 168 -0.86 -6.01 -6.63
N GLY A 169 -0.10 -6.67 -7.50
CA GLY A 169 -0.32 -6.72 -8.93
C GLY A 169 0.36 -5.58 -9.71
N PHE A 170 0.62 -4.42 -9.10
CA PHE A 170 1.40 -3.33 -9.70
C PHE A 170 2.89 -3.47 -9.39
N TYR A 171 3.73 -2.78 -10.17
CA TYR A 171 5.18 -2.81 -10.06
C TYR A 171 5.70 -1.74 -9.09
N HIS A 172 6.64 -2.16 -8.24
CA HIS A 172 7.55 -1.30 -7.51
C HIS A 172 8.73 -0.92 -8.43
N LEU A 173 8.94 0.37 -8.67
CA LEU A 173 9.87 0.87 -9.70
C LEU A 173 11.03 1.71 -9.14
N LYS A 174 11.28 1.72 -7.82
CA LYS A 174 12.41 2.48 -7.23
C LYS A 174 13.79 1.83 -7.44
N GLY A 175 13.84 0.66 -8.07
CA GLY A 175 15.04 -0.13 -8.35
C GLY A 175 14.73 -1.09 -9.51
N GLU A 176 15.29 -2.29 -9.49
CA GLU A 176 14.87 -3.35 -10.41
C GLU A 176 13.35 -3.57 -10.32
N PRO A 177 12.61 -3.56 -11.44
CA PRO A 177 11.17 -3.71 -11.41
C PRO A 177 10.75 -5.01 -10.72
N PHE A 178 9.94 -4.86 -9.68
CA PHE A 178 9.38 -5.98 -8.93
C PHE A 178 7.86 -5.87 -8.92
N GLN A 179 7.14 -6.91 -9.34
CA GLN A 179 5.69 -6.94 -9.22
C GLN A 179 5.33 -7.24 -7.76
N THR A 180 4.84 -6.24 -7.03
CA THR A 180 4.36 -6.41 -5.65
C THR A 180 3.31 -7.51 -5.63
N ARG A 181 3.47 -8.52 -4.77
CA ARG A 181 2.65 -9.73 -4.85
C ARG A 181 1.94 -10.10 -3.56
N LEU A 182 0.69 -10.55 -3.69
CA LEU A 182 -0.02 -11.28 -2.65
C LEU A 182 0.66 -12.62 -2.42
N VAL A 183 0.91 -12.94 -1.17
CA VAL A 183 1.45 -14.24 -0.77
C VAL A 183 0.38 -14.96 0.02
N ASN A 184 -0.03 -16.14 -0.46
CA ASN A 184 -0.85 -17.01 0.37
C ASN A 184 0.07 -17.56 1.47
N PRO A 185 -0.28 -17.42 2.76
CA PRO A 185 0.42 -18.18 3.78
C PRO A 185 0.24 -19.66 3.45
N SER A 186 1.32 -20.34 3.06
CA SER A 186 1.34 -21.80 3.03
C SER A 186 1.27 -22.24 4.48
N ILE A 187 0.11 -22.75 4.88
CA ILE A 187 -0.05 -23.56 6.09
C ILE A 187 0.54 -24.93 5.80
#